data_AF-A0A3M1WVH8-F1
#
_entry.id   AF-A0A3M1WVH8-F1
#
_cell.length_a   1.000
_cell.length_b   1.000
_cell.length_c   1.000
_cell.angle_alpha   90.00
_cell.angle_beta   90.00
_cell.angle_gamma   90.00
#
_symmetry.space_group_name_H-M   'P 1'
#
loop_
_entity.id
_entity.type
_entity.pdbx_description
1 polymer ?
#
loop_
_entity_poly.entity_id
_entity_poly.type
_entity_poly.pdbx_seq_one_letter_code
_entity_poly.pdbx_strand_id
1 'polypeptide(L)'
;MKTRRKKSGVVLLVVLWVLVIFSSLVLALSYEARGNISRTITHVNFIQGRRLAEAGVARALAEILFRKREKESAEDAWRLDGTFYEGDMETGRYRVSIRDEAGKVDINFAPEVLLRNLIRYGLGRDEIADEVVDSILDWRDRDELHRLEGAESDYYRSLPNPYDAKNGPFSTVEELSMVRGIDDALLFGKGEMTGLLKLVTVHAKTGRVNIASAPEEVLRA
;
A
#
# COMPACT_ATOMS: atom_id res chain seq x y z
N MET A 1 79.21 32.61 -35.53
CA MET A 1 77.89 32.10 -35.97
C MET A 1 77.58 30.81 -35.21
N LYS A 2 76.66 30.81 -34.24
CA LYS A 2 76.15 29.59 -33.58
C LYS A 2 74.63 29.72 -33.43
N THR A 3 73.92 28.93 -34.24
CA THR A 3 72.46 28.83 -34.27
C THR A 3 71.94 28.17 -33.00
N ARG A 4 71.28 28.95 -32.12
CA ARG A 4 70.63 28.44 -30.90
C ARG A 4 69.25 27.88 -31.29
N ARG A 5 69.13 26.55 -31.29
CA ARG A 5 67.86 25.82 -31.53
C ARG A 5 66.79 26.24 -30.52
N LYS A 6 65.69 26.84 -30.99
CA LYS A 6 64.41 26.91 -30.25
C LYS A 6 63.78 25.51 -30.24
N LYS A 7 63.83 24.81 -29.10
CA LYS A 7 63.04 23.58 -28.83
C LYS A 7 62.56 23.57 -27.37
N SER A 8 61.69 24.51 -27.00
CA SER A 8 61.15 24.56 -25.62
C SER A 8 59.66 24.92 -25.52
N GLY A 9 58.93 25.10 -26.63
CA GLY A 9 57.48 25.34 -26.61
C GLY A 9 56.62 24.07 -26.65
N VAL A 10 57.12 22.99 -27.28
CA VAL A 10 56.37 21.75 -27.50
C VAL A 10 56.25 20.92 -26.21
N VAL A 11 57.26 20.96 -25.34
CA VAL A 11 57.27 20.20 -24.08
C VAL A 11 56.12 20.65 -23.15
N LEU A 12 55.89 21.96 -23.05
CA LEU A 12 54.81 22.50 -22.22
C LEU A 12 53.43 22.07 -22.75
N LEU A 13 53.24 22.05 -24.08
CA LEU A 13 52.00 21.58 -24.68
C LEU A 13 51.77 20.09 -24.39
N VAL A 14 52.80 19.25 -24.51
CA VAL A 14 52.69 17.82 -24.18
C VAL A 14 52.35 17.62 -22.71
N VAL A 15 53.00 18.36 -21.80
CA VAL A 15 52.71 18.29 -20.36
C VAL A 15 51.28 18.74 -20.07
N LEU A 16 50.81 19.84 -20.67
CA LEU A 16 49.44 20.32 -20.51
C LEU A 16 48.43 19.28 -20.99
N TRP A 17 48.67 18.64 -22.14
CA TRP A 17 47.81 17.58 -22.65
C TRP A 17 47.78 16.35 -21.75
N VAL A 18 48.94 15.93 -21.22
CA VAL A 18 49.01 14.84 -20.23
C VAL A 18 48.22 15.19 -18.97
N LEU A 19 48.34 16.42 -18.47
CA LEU A 19 47.57 16.89 -17.32
C LEU A 19 46.07 16.89 -17.60
N VAL A 20 45.63 17.37 -18.77
CA VAL A 20 44.20 17.36 -19.16
C VAL A 20 43.65 15.94 -19.21
N ILE A 21 44.38 15.01 -19.85
CA ILE A 21 43.97 13.60 -19.93
C ILE A 21 43.92 13.00 -18.52
N PHE A 22 44.94 13.24 -17.70
CA PHE A 22 45.00 12.72 -16.33
C PHE A 22 43.87 13.27 -15.46
N SER A 23 43.60 14.57 -15.52
CA SER A 23 42.48 15.20 -14.82
C SER A 23 41.13 14.64 -15.28
N SER A 24 40.95 14.40 -16.58
CA SER A 24 39.72 13.79 -17.12
C SER A 24 39.49 12.37 -16.59
N LEU A 25 40.56 11.57 -16.49
CA LEU A 25 40.51 10.22 -15.93
C LEU A 25 40.15 10.23 -14.44
N VAL A 26 40.78 11.11 -13.66
CA VAL A 26 40.48 11.26 -12.23
C VAL A 26 39.02 11.69 -12.01
N LEU A 27 38.50 12.59 -12.85
CA LEU A 27 37.10 13.02 -12.81
C LEU A 27 36.13 11.87 -13.09
N ALA A 28 36.39 11.06 -14.14
CA ALA A 28 35.56 9.91 -14.49
C ALA A 28 35.50 8.88 -13.35
N LEU A 29 36.66 8.50 -12.80
CA LEU A 29 36.75 7.57 -11.68
C LEU A 29 36.06 8.13 -10.42
N SER A 30 36.19 9.43 -10.16
CA SER A 30 35.52 10.08 -9.03
C SER A 30 34.00 10.06 -9.15
N TYR A 31 33.49 10.22 -10.38
CA TYR A 31 32.05 10.17 -10.65
C TYR A 31 31.49 8.76 -10.44
N GLU A 32 32.17 7.73 -10.96
CA GLU A 32 31.79 6.33 -10.77
C GLU A 32 31.86 5.91 -9.30
N ALA A 33 32.92 6.28 -8.59
CA ALA A 33 33.09 5.97 -7.17
C ALA A 33 31.94 6.54 -6.34
N ARG A 34 31.55 7.81 -6.58
CA ARG A 34 30.41 8.43 -5.90
C ARG A 34 29.10 7.69 -6.19
N GLY A 35 28.86 7.31 -7.45
CA GLY A 35 27.67 6.55 -7.84
C GLY A 35 27.59 5.17 -7.16
N ASN A 36 28.71 4.44 -7.09
CA ASN A 36 28.77 3.12 -6.47
C ASN A 36 28.61 3.18 -4.95
N ILE A 37 29.16 4.20 -4.29
CA ILE A 37 29.00 4.42 -2.85
C ILE A 37 27.51 4.65 -2.50
N SER A 38 26.82 5.55 -3.22
CA SER A 38 25.39 5.82 -2.97
C SER A 38 24.52 4.57 -3.17
N ARG A 39 24.76 3.79 -4.23
CA ARG A 39 24.04 2.53 -4.49
C ARG A 39 24.24 1.50 -3.39
N THR A 40 25.48 1.37 -2.91
CA THR A 40 25.82 0.42 -1.84
C THR A 40 25.14 0.80 -0.53
N ILE A 41 25.15 2.09 -0.17
CA ILE A 41 24.47 2.58 1.03
C ILE A 41 22.96 2.34 0.96
N THR A 42 22.31 2.67 -0.16
CA THR A 42 20.87 2.40 -0.34
C THR A 42 20.56 0.91 -0.24
N HIS A 43 21.40 0.05 -0.81
CA HIS A 43 21.20 -1.40 -0.75
C HIS A 43 21.33 -1.95 0.68
N VAL A 44 22.32 -1.49 1.44
CA VAL A 44 22.48 -1.84 2.86
C VAL A 44 21.27 -1.38 3.67
N ASN A 45 20.85 -0.11 3.49
CA ASN A 45 19.67 0.45 4.17
C ASN A 45 18.39 -0.34 3.82
N PHE A 46 18.23 -0.76 2.57
CA PHE A 46 17.09 -1.57 2.15
C PHE A 46 17.08 -2.95 2.83
N ILE A 47 18.23 -3.64 2.88
CA ILE A 47 18.34 -4.93 3.57
C ILE A 47 18.03 -4.76 5.06
N GLN A 48 18.60 -3.73 5.70
CA GLN A 48 18.38 -3.42 7.11
C GLN A 48 16.90 -3.13 7.39
N GLY A 49 16.26 -2.28 6.58
CA GLY A 49 14.83 -1.98 6.69
C GLY A 49 13.95 -3.22 6.52
N ARG A 50 14.27 -4.10 5.56
CA ARG A 50 13.54 -5.36 5.38
C ARG A 50 13.68 -6.29 6.58
N ARG A 51 14.87 -6.42 7.17
CA ARG A 51 15.08 -7.23 8.38
C ARG A 51 14.35 -6.66 9.59
N LEU A 52 14.29 -5.34 9.75
CA LEU A 52 13.50 -4.69 10.79
C LEU A 52 11.99 -4.96 10.60
N ALA A 53 11.50 -4.90 9.36
CA ALA A 53 10.11 -5.26 9.04
C ALA A 53 9.80 -6.74 9.36
N GLU A 54 10.69 -7.66 8.95
CA GLU A 54 10.59 -9.09 9.28
C GLU A 54 10.58 -9.33 10.81
N ALA A 55 11.42 -8.60 11.56
CA ALA A 55 11.43 -8.66 13.03
C ALA A 55 10.10 -8.19 13.63
N GLY A 56 9.53 -7.09 13.13
CA GLY A 56 8.21 -6.59 13.55
C GLY A 56 7.09 -7.60 13.27
N VAL A 57 7.08 -8.23 12.09
CA VAL A 57 6.12 -9.29 11.74
C VAL A 57 6.30 -10.51 12.65
N ALA A 58 7.53 -10.96 12.87
CA ALA A 58 7.81 -12.09 13.76
C ALA A 58 7.36 -11.81 15.21
N ARG A 59 7.59 -10.58 15.70
CA ARG A 59 7.12 -10.16 17.03
C ARG A 59 5.60 -10.16 17.13
N ALA A 60 4.91 -9.63 16.11
CA ALA A 60 3.44 -9.63 16.04
C ALA A 60 2.87 -11.05 15.99
N LEU A 61 3.48 -11.95 15.21
CA LEU A 61 3.07 -13.35 15.14
C LEU A 61 3.24 -14.06 16.48
N ALA A 62 4.37 -13.85 17.16
CA ALA A 62 4.61 -14.40 18.49
C ALA A 62 3.51 -13.96 19.47
N GLU A 63 3.15 -12.68 19.46
CA GLU A 63 2.09 -12.12 20.31
C GLU A 63 0.73 -12.78 20.06
N ILE A 64 0.33 -12.96 18.80
CA ILE A 64 -0.92 -13.63 18.41
C ILE A 64 -0.91 -15.10 18.89
N LEU A 65 0.21 -15.81 18.73
CA LEU A 65 0.35 -17.20 19.13
C LEU A 65 0.30 -17.37 20.66
N PHE A 66 0.96 -16.49 21.41
CA PHE A 66 0.92 -16.49 22.88
C PHE A 66 -0.49 -16.23 23.39
N ARG A 67 -1.19 -15.24 22.83
CA ARG A 67 -2.60 -14.94 23.18
C ARG A 67 -3.53 -16.14 22.96
N LYS A 68 -3.33 -16.92 21.89
CA LYS A 68 -4.15 -18.11 21.62
C LYS A 68 -3.93 -19.23 22.64
N ARG A 69 -2.70 -19.33 23.20
CA ARG A 69 -2.31 -20.39 24.14
C ARG A 69 -2.78 -20.10 25.56
N GLU A 70 -2.66 -18.86 26.00
CA GLU A 70 -3.08 -18.42 27.34
C GLU A 70 -4.38 -17.65 27.18
N LYS A 71 -5.53 -18.30 27.43
CA LYS A 71 -6.87 -17.70 27.39
C LYS A 71 -6.91 -16.46 28.30
N GLU A 72 -6.65 -15.30 27.72
CA GLU A 72 -6.81 -13.91 28.18
C GLU A 72 -6.63 -13.64 29.68
N SER A 73 -5.55 -12.94 30.05
CA SER A 73 -5.60 -11.75 30.94
C SER A 73 -4.19 -11.23 31.23
N ALA A 74 -3.44 -10.82 30.20
CA ALA A 74 -2.33 -9.91 30.41
C ALA A 74 -2.81 -8.52 29.98
N GLU A 75 -2.86 -7.56 30.91
CA GLU A 75 -3.15 -6.15 30.61
C GLU A 75 -2.21 -5.58 29.52
N ASP A 76 -1.05 -6.24 29.33
CA ASP A 76 0.00 -5.87 28.38
C ASP A 76 -0.10 -6.53 26.99
N ALA A 77 -1.10 -7.38 26.74
CA ALA A 77 -1.24 -8.07 25.45
C ALA A 77 -1.54 -7.07 24.32
N TRP A 78 -0.96 -7.29 23.14
CA TRP A 78 -1.23 -6.39 22.00
C TRP A 78 -2.67 -6.51 21.51
N ARG A 79 -3.26 -5.36 21.24
CA ARG A 79 -4.60 -5.21 20.67
C ARG A 79 -4.57 -5.50 19.17
N LEU A 80 -5.69 -6.06 18.68
CA LEU A 80 -5.90 -6.39 17.27
C LEU A 80 -6.80 -5.35 16.58
N ASP A 81 -6.83 -4.13 17.10
CA ASP A 81 -7.64 -2.99 16.63
C ASP A 81 -6.85 -2.07 15.67
N GLY A 82 -5.58 -2.37 15.41
CA GLY A 82 -4.66 -1.53 14.63
C GLY A 82 -3.83 -0.56 15.46
N THR A 83 -3.84 -0.67 16.79
CA THR A 83 -2.90 0.06 17.66
C THR A 83 -1.46 -0.22 17.23
N PHE A 84 -0.65 0.84 17.14
CA PHE A 84 0.77 0.72 16.81
C PHE A 84 1.60 0.38 18.05
N TYR A 85 2.50 -0.58 17.87
CA TYR A 85 3.51 -0.99 18.82
C TYR A 85 4.89 -0.79 18.21
N GLU A 86 5.84 -0.36 19.03
CA GLU A 86 7.22 -0.12 18.62
C GLU A 86 8.17 -1.05 19.36
N GLY A 87 9.28 -1.40 18.71
CA GLY A 87 10.37 -2.12 19.34
C GLY A 87 11.72 -1.69 18.79
N ASP A 88 12.70 -1.61 19.68
CA ASP A 88 14.06 -1.25 19.33
C ASP A 88 14.88 -2.52 19.05
N MET A 89 15.71 -2.45 18.01
CA MET A 89 16.73 -3.44 17.64
C MET A 89 18.07 -2.69 17.56
N GLU A 90 19.18 -3.43 17.63
CA GLU A 90 20.53 -2.84 17.50
C GLU A 90 20.70 -2.02 16.21
N THR A 91 20.02 -2.45 15.14
CA THR A 91 20.08 -1.85 13.81
C THR A 91 18.97 -0.84 13.54
N GLY A 92 18.11 -0.50 14.50
CA GLY A 92 17.05 0.51 14.33
C GLY A 92 15.74 0.12 14.99
N ARG A 93 14.67 0.86 14.69
CA ARG A 93 13.35 0.64 15.28
C ARG A 93 12.37 0.08 14.25
N TYR A 94 11.48 -0.79 14.70
CA TYR A 94 10.30 -1.17 13.92
C TYR A 94 9.03 -0.63 14.60
N ARG A 95 8.00 -0.43 13.77
CA ARG A 95 6.64 -0.13 14.20
C ARG A 95 5.70 -1.12 13.52
N VAL A 96 4.79 -1.70 14.27
CA VAL A 96 3.85 -2.73 13.78
C VAL A 96 2.48 -2.51 14.37
N SER A 97 1.44 -2.76 13.59
CA SER A 97 0.04 -2.76 14.03
C SER A 97 -0.61 -4.05 13.56
N ILE A 98 -1.49 -4.62 14.38
CA ILE A 98 -2.23 -5.82 14.02
C ILE A 98 -3.72 -5.44 13.97
N ARG A 99 -4.40 -5.84 12.91
CA ARG A 99 -5.84 -5.66 12.77
C ARG A 99 -6.50 -7.00 12.47
N ASP A 100 -7.59 -7.27 13.17
CA ASP A 100 -8.43 -8.44 12.93
C ASP A 100 -9.30 -8.21 11.67
N GLU A 101 -9.11 -9.04 10.66
CA GLU A 101 -9.93 -9.02 9.43
C GLU A 101 -11.40 -9.34 9.72
N ALA A 102 -11.71 -10.07 10.80
CA ALA A 102 -13.09 -10.35 11.18
C ALA A 102 -13.83 -9.10 11.69
N GLY A 103 -13.11 -8.03 12.08
CA GLY A 103 -13.70 -6.74 12.42
C GLY A 103 -14.09 -5.88 11.21
N LYS A 104 -13.70 -6.30 10.00
CA LYS A 104 -14.04 -5.60 8.74
C LYS A 104 -15.28 -6.22 8.09
N VAL A 105 -15.90 -5.46 7.19
CA VAL A 105 -17.04 -5.94 6.39
C VAL A 105 -16.53 -6.76 5.20
N ASP A 106 -16.95 -8.02 5.10
CA ASP A 106 -16.58 -8.86 3.96
C ASP A 106 -17.42 -8.53 2.73
N ILE A 107 -16.84 -7.94 1.69
CA ILE A 107 -17.58 -7.47 0.50
C ILE A 107 -18.20 -8.60 -0.31
N ASN A 108 -17.77 -9.86 -0.12
CA ASN A 108 -18.37 -10.99 -0.81
C ASN A 108 -19.59 -11.57 -0.08
N PHE A 109 -19.67 -11.38 1.24
CA PHE A 109 -20.70 -12.02 2.09
C PHE A 109 -21.60 -11.02 2.83
N ALA A 110 -21.23 -9.75 2.85
CA ALA A 110 -21.97 -8.72 3.58
C ALA A 110 -23.41 -8.59 3.03
N PRO A 111 -24.41 -8.52 3.93
CA PRO A 111 -25.76 -8.16 3.56
C PRO A 111 -25.81 -6.74 2.97
N GLU A 112 -26.72 -6.52 2.04
CA GLU A 112 -26.94 -5.22 1.41
C GLU A 112 -27.15 -4.09 2.43
N VAL A 113 -27.96 -4.33 3.47
CA VAL A 113 -28.25 -3.33 4.51
C VAL A 113 -26.97 -2.87 5.23
N LEU A 114 -26.04 -3.80 5.50
CA LEU A 114 -24.78 -3.48 6.16
C LEU A 114 -23.88 -2.64 5.27
N LEU A 115 -23.78 -2.98 3.98
CA LEU A 115 -23.01 -2.19 3.01
C LEU A 115 -23.59 -0.79 2.87
N ARG A 116 -24.92 -0.68 2.74
CA ARG A 116 -25.62 0.61 2.61
C ARG A 116 -25.42 1.51 3.83
N ASN A 117 -25.54 0.94 5.03
CA ASN A 117 -25.30 1.70 6.24
C ASN A 117 -23.81 2.06 6.43
N LEU A 118 -22.87 1.22 5.98
CA LEU A 118 -21.44 1.54 6.01
C LEU A 118 -21.14 2.77 5.14
N ILE A 119 -21.66 2.81 3.91
CA ILE A 119 -21.45 3.98 3.03
C ILE A 119 -22.19 5.21 3.59
N ARG A 120 -23.45 5.06 3.98
CA ARG A 120 -24.31 6.16 4.45
C ARG A 120 -23.87 6.75 5.79
N TYR A 121 -23.70 5.94 6.82
CA TYR A 121 -23.45 6.39 8.20
C TYR A 121 -22.00 6.19 8.64
N GLY A 122 -21.35 5.12 8.21
CA GLY A 122 -19.95 4.88 8.51
C GLY A 122 -19.03 5.90 7.83
N LEU A 123 -19.27 6.13 6.53
CA LEU A 123 -18.49 7.05 5.70
C LEU A 123 -19.16 8.41 5.47
N GLY A 124 -20.44 8.57 5.87
CA GLY A 124 -21.16 9.83 5.72
C GLY A 124 -21.48 10.19 4.26
N ARG A 125 -21.64 9.19 3.39
CA ARG A 125 -21.82 9.34 1.93
C ARG A 125 -23.20 8.86 1.49
N ASP A 126 -24.25 9.42 2.10
CA ASP A 126 -25.64 9.04 1.84
C ASP A 126 -26.01 9.17 0.36
N GLU A 127 -25.56 10.26 -0.28
CA GLU A 127 -25.96 10.64 -1.63
C GLU A 127 -25.50 9.67 -2.73
N ILE A 128 -24.48 8.85 -2.46
CA ILE A 128 -23.98 7.82 -3.38
C ILE A 128 -24.16 6.39 -2.85
N ALA A 129 -24.74 6.23 -1.64
CA ALA A 129 -24.81 4.93 -0.99
C ALA A 129 -25.57 3.92 -1.84
N ASP A 130 -26.62 4.37 -2.53
CA ASP A 130 -27.45 3.48 -3.34
C ASP A 130 -26.74 3.03 -4.63
N GLU A 131 -26.13 3.97 -5.37
CA GLU A 131 -25.34 3.66 -6.58
C GLU A 131 -24.17 2.73 -6.28
N VAL A 132 -23.39 3.04 -5.23
CA VAL A 132 -22.20 2.27 -4.86
C VAL A 132 -22.58 0.85 -4.44
N VAL A 133 -23.59 0.70 -3.58
CA VAL A 133 -23.95 -0.62 -3.06
C VAL A 133 -24.55 -1.49 -4.15
N ASP A 134 -25.47 -0.95 -4.94
CA ASP A 134 -26.07 -1.69 -6.05
C ASP A 134 -24.98 -2.13 -7.04
N SER A 135 -24.03 -1.26 -7.36
CA SER A 135 -22.90 -1.59 -8.25
C SER A 135 -21.94 -2.63 -7.65
N ILE A 136 -21.70 -2.63 -6.34
CA ILE A 136 -20.92 -3.68 -5.65
C ILE A 136 -21.64 -5.03 -5.72
N LEU A 137 -22.97 -5.03 -5.61
CA LEU A 137 -23.79 -6.24 -5.62
C LEU A 137 -23.82 -6.86 -7.02
N ASP A 138 -24.05 -6.07 -8.05
CA ASP A 138 -24.02 -6.51 -9.45
C ASP A 138 -22.61 -7.03 -9.81
N TRP A 139 -21.55 -6.32 -9.40
CA TRP A 139 -20.16 -6.77 -9.63
C TRP A 139 -19.86 -8.18 -9.10
N ARG A 140 -20.45 -8.55 -7.95
CA ARG A 140 -20.15 -9.80 -7.24
C ARG A 140 -21.11 -10.95 -7.52
N ASP A 141 -22.30 -10.67 -8.04
CA ASP A 141 -23.26 -11.71 -8.40
C ASP A 141 -22.88 -12.35 -9.75
N ARG A 142 -23.69 -13.26 -10.30
CA ARG A 142 -23.27 -14.08 -11.46
C ARG A 142 -24.09 -13.82 -12.71
N ASP A 143 -25.06 -12.93 -12.63
CA ASP A 143 -25.94 -12.65 -13.74
C ASP A 143 -25.52 -11.38 -14.46
N GLU A 144 -26.43 -10.78 -15.21
CA GLU A 144 -26.18 -9.54 -15.99
C GLU A 144 -27.37 -8.59 -15.80
N LEU A 145 -28.16 -8.79 -14.72
CA LEU A 145 -29.33 -7.99 -14.41
C LEU A 145 -28.92 -6.88 -13.45
N HIS A 146 -28.74 -5.68 -13.99
CA HIS A 146 -28.39 -4.55 -13.15
C HIS A 146 -29.53 -4.21 -12.19
N ARG A 147 -29.15 -3.82 -10.97
CA ARG A 147 -30.06 -3.21 -9.99
C ARG A 147 -30.48 -1.81 -10.40
N LEU A 148 -31.38 -1.20 -9.62
CA LEU A 148 -31.97 0.10 -9.96
C LEU A 148 -30.91 1.18 -10.20
N GLU A 149 -29.93 1.30 -9.30
CA GLU A 149 -28.81 2.24 -9.41
C GLU A 149 -27.48 1.53 -9.70
N GLY A 150 -27.55 0.25 -10.08
CA GLY A 150 -26.39 -0.62 -10.29
C GLY A 150 -25.70 -0.46 -11.64
N ALA A 151 -24.80 -1.40 -11.94
CA ALA A 151 -24.03 -1.40 -13.16
C ALA A 151 -23.52 -2.79 -13.50
N GLU A 152 -23.76 -3.20 -14.74
CA GLU A 152 -23.35 -4.46 -15.32
C GLU A 152 -22.39 -4.26 -16.49
N SER A 153 -22.03 -5.34 -17.19
CA SER A 153 -21.09 -5.31 -18.31
C SER A 153 -21.49 -4.34 -19.43
N ASP A 154 -22.78 -4.03 -19.61
CA ASP A 154 -23.24 -3.03 -20.57
C ASP A 154 -22.76 -1.60 -20.22
N TYR A 155 -22.86 -1.22 -18.95
CA TYR A 155 -22.32 0.04 -18.43
C TYR A 155 -20.80 0.08 -18.58
N TYR A 156 -20.08 -0.93 -18.08
CA TYR A 156 -18.61 -0.92 -18.08
C TYR A 156 -18.00 -0.93 -19.49
N ARG A 157 -18.66 -1.58 -20.46
CA ARG A 157 -18.25 -1.54 -21.87
C ARG A 157 -18.50 -0.20 -22.55
N SER A 158 -19.37 0.65 -22.00
CA SER A 158 -19.65 1.99 -22.53
C SER A 158 -18.60 3.04 -22.12
N LEU A 159 -17.73 2.72 -21.16
CA LEU A 159 -16.70 3.62 -20.66
C LEU A 159 -15.61 3.89 -21.70
N PRO A 160 -14.85 5.01 -21.57
CA PRO A 160 -13.75 5.33 -22.50
C PRO A 160 -12.67 4.25 -22.60
N ASN A 161 -12.45 3.49 -21.53
CA ASN A 161 -11.63 2.29 -21.51
C ASN A 161 -12.53 1.08 -21.13
N PRO A 162 -13.13 0.39 -22.11
CA PRO A 162 -14.11 -0.67 -21.88
C PRO A 162 -13.54 -1.88 -21.13
N TYR A 163 -14.35 -2.45 -20.24
CA TYR A 163 -14.14 -3.76 -19.60
C TYR A 163 -15.50 -4.37 -19.23
N ASP A 164 -15.50 -5.64 -18.83
CA ASP A 164 -16.70 -6.34 -18.37
C ASP A 164 -16.81 -6.32 -16.85
N ALA A 165 -18.03 -6.42 -16.33
CA ALA A 165 -18.24 -6.72 -14.91
C ALA A 165 -17.64 -8.09 -14.59
N LYS A 166 -17.23 -8.28 -13.33
CA LYS A 166 -16.57 -9.54 -12.95
C LYS A 166 -17.52 -10.73 -12.90
N ASN A 167 -18.77 -10.47 -12.53
CA ASN A 167 -19.83 -11.44 -12.35
C ASN A 167 -19.38 -12.62 -11.48
N GLY A 168 -18.74 -12.24 -10.37
CA GLY A 168 -18.27 -13.17 -9.35
C GLY A 168 -17.54 -12.49 -8.20
N PRO A 169 -17.16 -13.26 -7.17
CA PRO A 169 -16.61 -12.70 -5.96
C PRO A 169 -15.33 -11.91 -6.21
N PHE A 170 -15.18 -10.81 -5.46
CA PHE A 170 -13.95 -10.03 -5.36
C PHE A 170 -12.80 -10.95 -4.93
N SER A 171 -11.68 -10.89 -5.66
CA SER A 171 -10.46 -11.63 -5.33
C SER A 171 -9.54 -10.79 -4.47
N THR A 172 -9.61 -9.48 -4.64
CA THR A 172 -8.87 -8.45 -3.90
C THR A 172 -9.80 -7.29 -3.58
N VAL A 173 -9.46 -6.49 -2.57
CA VAL A 173 -10.29 -5.34 -2.18
C VAL A 173 -10.09 -4.19 -3.20
N GLU A 174 -8.92 -4.12 -3.81
CA GLU A 174 -8.51 -3.10 -4.78
C GLU A 174 -9.38 -3.09 -6.04
N GLU A 175 -10.03 -4.21 -6.37
CA GLU A 175 -11.03 -4.30 -7.44
C GLU A 175 -12.21 -3.32 -7.24
N LEU A 176 -12.47 -2.84 -6.01
CA LEU A 176 -13.44 -1.77 -5.78
C LEU A 176 -13.14 -0.51 -6.59
N SER A 177 -11.89 -0.26 -6.99
CA SER A 177 -11.54 0.85 -7.90
C SER A 177 -12.19 0.77 -9.29
N MET A 178 -12.68 -0.41 -9.68
CA MET A 178 -13.32 -0.66 -10.98
C MET A 178 -14.85 -0.59 -10.90
N VAL A 179 -15.41 -0.51 -9.70
CA VAL A 179 -16.85 -0.49 -9.47
C VAL A 179 -17.37 0.93 -9.64
N ARG A 180 -18.52 1.06 -10.32
CA ARG A 180 -19.18 2.36 -10.51
C ARG A 180 -19.45 3.05 -9.16
N GLY A 181 -19.26 4.37 -9.12
CA GLY A 181 -19.49 5.20 -7.93
C GLY A 181 -18.35 5.22 -6.92
N ILE A 182 -17.33 4.35 -7.07
CA ILE A 182 -16.17 4.33 -6.16
C ILE A 182 -15.06 5.23 -6.73
N ASP A 183 -14.85 6.37 -6.08
CA ASP A 183 -13.75 7.27 -6.38
C ASP A 183 -12.54 7.07 -5.45
N ASP A 184 -11.41 7.69 -5.78
CA ASP A 184 -10.19 7.62 -4.98
C ASP A 184 -10.41 8.08 -3.53
N ALA A 185 -11.30 9.06 -3.33
CA ALA A 185 -11.62 9.56 -2.00
C ALA A 185 -12.31 8.47 -1.16
N LEU A 186 -13.31 7.79 -1.71
CA LEU A 186 -14.02 6.70 -1.03
C LEU A 186 -13.13 5.48 -0.83
N LEU A 187 -12.29 5.14 -1.81
CA LEU A 187 -11.44 3.96 -1.76
C LEU A 187 -10.28 4.11 -0.77
N PHE A 188 -9.49 5.19 -0.92
CA PHE A 188 -8.27 5.40 -0.13
C PHE A 188 -8.50 6.26 1.12
N GLY A 189 -9.57 7.04 1.15
CA GLY A 189 -9.85 8.04 2.18
C GLY A 189 -9.37 9.43 1.74
N LYS A 190 -9.92 10.47 2.37
CA LYS A 190 -9.55 11.87 2.11
C LYS A 190 -9.71 12.72 3.37
N GLY A 191 -8.63 13.39 3.77
CA GLY A 191 -8.61 14.14 5.03
C GLY A 191 -8.85 13.22 6.22
N GLU A 192 -9.89 13.51 7.00
CA GLU A 192 -10.31 12.71 8.16
C GLU A 192 -11.16 11.48 7.78
N MET A 193 -11.62 11.36 6.53
CA MET A 193 -12.45 10.22 6.10
C MET A 193 -11.59 8.98 5.87
N THR A 194 -11.91 7.89 6.57
CA THR A 194 -11.32 6.58 6.35
C THR A 194 -11.76 5.99 5.00
N GLY A 195 -10.83 5.44 4.23
CA GLY A 195 -11.13 4.77 2.96
C GLY A 195 -11.64 3.33 3.15
N LEU A 196 -12.42 2.85 2.19
CA LEU A 196 -12.95 1.48 2.15
C LEU A 196 -11.87 0.41 2.34
N LEU A 197 -10.65 0.60 1.81
CA LEU A 197 -9.54 -0.35 1.96
C LEU A 197 -9.21 -0.68 3.43
N LYS A 198 -9.55 0.20 4.37
CA LYS A 198 -9.32 -0.01 5.81
C LYS A 198 -10.50 -0.64 6.54
N LEU A 199 -11.69 -0.65 5.94
CA LEU A 199 -12.97 -1.02 6.55
C LEU A 199 -13.54 -2.33 6.00
N VAL A 200 -13.15 -2.71 4.79
CA VAL A 200 -13.64 -3.92 4.13
C VAL A 200 -12.55 -4.98 3.91
N THR A 201 -12.97 -6.22 3.66
CA THR A 201 -12.09 -7.36 3.40
C THR A 201 -12.71 -8.35 2.42
N VAL A 202 -11.89 -9.25 1.89
CA VAL A 202 -12.33 -10.46 1.16
C VAL A 202 -11.96 -11.75 1.92
N HIS A 203 -11.41 -11.62 3.13
CA HIS A 203 -10.77 -12.72 3.86
C HIS A 203 -11.60 -13.29 5.02
N ALA A 204 -12.60 -12.58 5.52
CA ALA A 204 -13.39 -13.01 6.68
C ALA A 204 -14.31 -14.21 6.34
N LYS A 205 -14.77 -14.31 5.09
CA LYS A 205 -15.63 -15.39 4.56
C LYS A 205 -16.95 -15.56 5.32
N THR A 206 -17.48 -14.46 5.83
CA THR A 206 -18.73 -14.42 6.60
C THR A 206 -19.40 -13.05 6.44
N GLY A 207 -20.73 -13.02 6.47
CA GLY A 207 -21.50 -11.77 6.48
C GLY A 207 -21.61 -11.13 7.87
N ARG A 208 -20.94 -11.70 8.88
CA ARG A 208 -20.94 -11.21 10.27
C ARG A 208 -19.63 -10.48 10.58
N VAL A 209 -19.72 -9.42 11.38
CA VAL A 209 -18.56 -8.65 11.84
C VAL A 209 -18.30 -8.94 13.32
N ASN A 210 -17.02 -9.08 13.67
CA ASN A 210 -16.55 -9.14 15.05
C ASN A 210 -16.59 -7.74 15.67
N ILE A 211 -17.62 -7.47 16.46
CA ILE A 211 -17.86 -6.16 17.10
C ILE A 211 -16.69 -5.74 18.01
N ALA A 212 -16.00 -6.70 18.64
CA ALA A 212 -14.91 -6.41 19.57
C ALA A 212 -13.65 -5.82 18.90
N SER A 213 -13.52 -5.96 17.59
CA SER A 213 -12.38 -5.48 16.79
C SER A 213 -12.79 -4.58 15.62
N ALA A 214 -14.09 -4.28 15.50
CA ALA A 214 -14.62 -3.49 14.39
C ALA A 214 -14.23 -2.01 14.49
N PRO A 215 -13.81 -1.37 13.37
CA PRO A 215 -13.63 0.08 13.32
C PRO A 215 -14.93 0.83 13.64
N GLU A 216 -14.81 2.07 14.12
CA GLU A 216 -15.96 2.90 14.50
C GLU A 216 -16.94 3.09 13.34
N GLU A 217 -16.43 3.29 12.13
CA GLU A 217 -17.25 3.44 10.92
C GLU A 217 -18.07 2.19 10.61
N VAL A 218 -17.52 1.00 10.88
CA VAL A 218 -18.22 -0.27 10.72
C VAL A 218 -19.26 -0.47 11.83
N LEU A 219 -19.01 0.03 13.04
CA LEU A 219 -19.96 -0.03 14.15
C LEU A 219 -21.14 0.94 13.99
N ARG A 220 -20.96 2.02 13.23
CA ARG A 220 -22.02 2.97 12.88
C ARG A 220 -22.97 2.45 11.78
N ALA A 221 -22.56 1.39 11.08
CA ALA A 221 -23.36 0.74 10.04
C ALA A 221 -24.45 -0.17 10.66
#